data_AF-A0A7K2Q8P3-F1
#
_entry.id   AF-A0A7K2Q8P3-F1
#
_cell.length_a   1.000
_cell.length_b   1.000
_cell.length_c   1.000
_cell.angle_alpha   90.00
_cell.angle_beta   90.00
_cell.angle_gamma   90.00
#
_symmetry.space_group_name_H-M   'P 1'
#
loop_
_entity.id
_entity.type
_entity.pdbx_description
1 polymer ?
#
loop_
_entity_poly.entity_id
_entity_poly.type
_entity_poly.pdbx_seq_one_letter_code
_entity_poly.pdbx_strand_id
1 'polypeptide(L)'
;EDPADARALVALADRAATLQLGLRMDTALAELTVSASPLMQGAASAVRVVLDLDPAAGLGERAAGWIDGATTPDGRRSLARRLGGVLAAAGPLLQSSAAALSPVLDRIDGLADKEFLDRLPALRAGFDVLAPAARDRMLDAVTERLGDRLDLSLDAPPALLALWAAADAAGAA
;
A
#
# COMPACT_ATOMS: atom_id res chain seq x y z
N GLU A 1 -5.28 17.10 0.75
CA GLU A 1 -6.36 16.09 0.73
C GLU A 1 -6.32 15.31 2.03
N ASP A 2 -7.49 15.08 2.61
CA ASP A 2 -7.65 14.49 3.94
C ASP A 2 -7.95 12.99 3.79
N PRO A 3 -7.21 12.09 4.49
CA PRO A 3 -7.57 10.68 4.59
C PRO A 3 -9.02 10.41 5.06
N ALA A 4 -9.68 11.38 5.69
CA ALA A 4 -11.11 11.35 5.96
C ALA A 4 -11.96 11.18 4.69
N ASP A 5 -11.56 11.77 3.56
CA ASP A 5 -12.28 11.66 2.29
C ASP A 5 -12.28 10.22 1.75
N ALA A 6 -11.13 9.53 1.86
CA ALA A 6 -11.00 8.11 1.51
C ALA A 6 -11.89 7.22 2.39
N ARG A 7 -11.98 7.51 3.68
CA ARG A 7 -12.87 6.79 4.61
C ARG A 7 -14.35 7.08 4.33
N ALA A 8 -14.68 8.32 3.96
CA ALA A 8 -16.04 8.70 3.57
C ALA A 8 -16.48 7.94 2.30
N LEU A 9 -15.57 7.70 1.35
CA LEU A 9 -15.87 6.89 0.16
C LEU A 9 -16.28 5.46 0.52
N VAL A 10 -15.59 4.82 1.49
CA VAL A 10 -15.96 3.48 1.97
C VAL A 10 -17.33 3.50 2.62
N ALA A 11 -17.59 4.46 3.51
CA ALA A 11 -18.87 4.58 4.19
C ALA A 11 -20.03 4.80 3.20
N LEU A 12 -19.80 5.60 2.15
CA LEU A 12 -20.76 5.81 1.07
C LEU A 12 -21.01 4.51 0.29
N ALA A 13 -19.93 3.80 -0.07
CA ALA A 13 -20.00 2.55 -0.80
C ALA A 13 -20.77 1.46 -0.04
N ASP A 14 -20.47 1.26 1.24
CA ASP A 14 -21.18 0.33 2.11
C ASP A 14 -22.68 0.66 2.21
N ARG A 15 -22.99 1.96 2.36
CA ARG A 15 -24.37 2.44 2.41
C ARG A 15 -25.11 2.22 1.09
N ALA A 16 -24.47 2.48 -0.04
CA ALA A 16 -25.07 2.31 -1.36
C ALA A 16 -25.21 0.83 -1.77
N ALA A 17 -24.31 -0.05 -1.32
CA ALA A 17 -24.46 -1.50 -1.46
C ALA A 17 -25.69 -2.00 -0.68
N THR A 18 -25.88 -1.52 0.55
CA THR A 18 -27.08 -1.79 1.37
C THR A 18 -28.38 -1.35 0.67
N LEU A 19 -28.32 -0.30 -0.15
CA LEU A 19 -29.46 0.25 -0.90
C LEU A 19 -29.60 -0.31 -2.33
N GLN A 20 -28.78 -1.30 -2.71
CA GLN A 20 -28.79 -1.95 -4.03
C GLN A 20 -28.61 -1.00 -5.23
N LEU A 21 -27.87 0.10 -5.05
CA LEU A 21 -27.59 1.11 -6.08
C LEU A 21 -26.39 0.73 -7.02
N GLY A 22 -26.14 -0.57 -7.21
CA GLY A 22 -24.84 -1.11 -7.66
C GLY A 22 -24.33 -0.64 -9.03
N LEU A 23 -25.19 -0.55 -10.06
CA LEU A 23 -24.74 -0.29 -11.44
C LEU A 23 -24.16 1.11 -11.66
N ARG A 24 -24.65 2.13 -10.93
CA ARG A 24 -24.09 3.49 -11.03
C ARG A 24 -22.79 3.64 -10.24
N MET A 25 -22.59 2.80 -9.24
CA MET A 25 -21.42 2.87 -8.37
C MET A 25 -20.18 2.27 -9.02
N ASP A 26 -20.32 1.18 -9.78
CA ASP A 26 -19.20 0.59 -10.52
C ASP A 26 -18.57 1.60 -11.49
N THR A 27 -19.38 2.24 -12.35
CA THR A 27 -18.88 3.25 -13.31
C THR A 27 -18.24 4.44 -12.61
N ALA A 28 -18.86 4.97 -11.54
CA ALA A 28 -18.31 6.09 -10.80
C ALA A 28 -16.97 5.74 -10.13
N LEU A 29 -16.88 4.54 -9.53
CA LEU A 29 -15.63 4.06 -8.94
C LEU A 29 -14.55 3.83 -10.01
N ALA A 30 -14.92 3.28 -11.18
CA ALA A 30 -14.00 3.11 -12.29
C ALA A 30 -13.41 4.44 -12.75
N GLU A 31 -14.24 5.47 -12.90
CA GLU A 31 -13.78 6.82 -13.25
C GLU A 31 -12.83 7.38 -12.19
N LEU A 32 -13.17 7.22 -10.90
CA LEU A 32 -12.31 7.65 -9.80
C LEU A 32 -10.94 6.98 -9.82
N THR A 33 -10.82 5.71 -10.24
CA THR A 33 -9.52 5.04 -10.35
C THR A 33 -8.58 5.67 -11.38
N VAL A 34 -9.11 6.44 -12.34
CA VAL A 34 -8.35 7.02 -13.46
C VAL A 34 -8.15 8.52 -13.31
N SER A 35 -9.21 9.27 -12.97
CA SER A 35 -9.22 10.74 -13.07
C SER A 35 -9.14 11.46 -11.73
N ALA A 36 -9.41 10.75 -10.62
CA ALA A 36 -9.39 11.38 -9.31
C ALA A 36 -7.96 11.72 -8.86
N SER A 37 -7.85 12.40 -7.72
CA SER A 37 -6.56 12.60 -7.08
C SER A 37 -5.90 11.26 -6.73
N PRO A 38 -4.56 11.21 -6.60
CA PRO A 38 -3.86 9.97 -6.26
C PRO A 38 -4.40 9.30 -4.98
N LEU A 39 -4.80 10.08 -3.96
CA LEU A 39 -5.42 9.52 -2.75
C LEU A 39 -6.72 8.79 -3.08
N MET A 40 -7.61 9.45 -3.83
CA MET A 40 -8.92 8.90 -4.18
C MET A 40 -8.84 7.75 -5.19
N GLN A 41 -7.85 7.75 -6.09
CA GLN A 41 -7.57 6.63 -6.98
C GLN A 41 -7.24 5.34 -6.20
N GLY A 42 -6.42 5.46 -5.16
CA GLY A 42 -6.11 4.36 -4.25
C GLY A 42 -7.34 3.87 -3.50
N ALA A 43 -8.10 4.79 -2.90
CA ALA A 43 -9.31 4.47 -2.15
C ALA A 43 -10.38 3.80 -3.03
N ALA A 44 -10.63 4.31 -4.24
CA ALA A 44 -11.57 3.73 -5.18
C ALA A 44 -11.14 2.33 -5.64
N SER A 45 -9.84 2.12 -5.90
CA SER A 45 -9.31 0.80 -6.25
C SER A 45 -9.52 -0.23 -5.14
N ALA A 46 -9.38 0.19 -3.88
CA ALA A 46 -9.65 -0.64 -2.70
C ALA A 46 -11.14 -0.94 -2.53
N VAL A 47 -12.01 0.07 -2.65
CA VAL A 47 -13.47 -0.09 -2.53
C VAL A 47 -14.02 -1.04 -3.58
N ARG A 48 -13.51 -1.00 -4.81
CA ARG A 48 -13.91 -1.96 -5.87
C ARG A 48 -13.68 -3.41 -5.46
N VAL A 49 -12.59 -3.72 -4.78
CA VAL A 49 -12.34 -5.08 -4.25
C VAL A 49 -13.25 -5.40 -3.08
N VAL A 50 -13.46 -4.45 -2.15
CA VAL A 50 -14.37 -4.65 -1.00
C VAL A 50 -15.79 -4.96 -1.45
N LEU A 51 -16.24 -4.36 -2.56
CA LEU A 51 -17.56 -4.59 -3.16
C LEU A 51 -17.61 -5.78 -4.13
N ASP A 52 -16.54 -6.58 -4.21
CA ASP A 52 -16.42 -7.73 -5.13
C ASP A 52 -16.60 -7.36 -6.62
N LEU A 53 -16.26 -6.12 -6.99
CA LEU A 53 -16.29 -5.63 -8.37
C LEU A 53 -14.98 -5.98 -9.12
N ASP A 54 -13.87 -6.03 -8.40
CA ASP A 54 -12.55 -6.41 -8.92
C ASP A 54 -11.92 -7.49 -8.02
N PRO A 55 -11.15 -8.45 -8.58
CA PRO A 55 -10.40 -9.41 -7.78
C PRO A 55 -9.28 -8.73 -6.99
N ALA A 56 -9.00 -9.23 -5.79
CA ALA A 56 -7.96 -8.69 -4.89
C ALA A 56 -6.56 -8.70 -5.51
N ALA A 57 -6.21 -9.71 -6.33
CA ALA A 57 -4.93 -9.76 -7.04
C ALA A 57 -4.75 -8.57 -8.01
N GLY A 58 -5.83 -8.12 -8.67
CA GLY A 58 -5.78 -6.97 -9.59
C GLY A 58 -5.46 -5.65 -8.87
N LEU A 59 -5.82 -5.52 -7.59
CA LEU A 59 -5.38 -4.39 -6.76
C LEU A 59 -3.86 -4.44 -6.51
N GLY A 60 -3.33 -5.63 -6.21
CA GLY A 60 -1.89 -5.84 -6.04
C GLY A 60 -1.09 -5.50 -7.30
N GLU A 61 -1.54 -5.98 -8.47
CA GLU A 61 -0.90 -5.70 -9.76
C GLU A 61 -0.89 -4.19 -10.07
N ARG A 62 -2.00 -3.49 -9.83
CA ARG A 62 -2.06 -2.03 -9.99
C ARG A 62 -1.09 -1.31 -9.05
N ALA A 63 -1.02 -1.75 -7.80
CA ALA A 63 -0.09 -1.19 -6.82
C ALA A 63 1.38 -1.41 -7.23
N ALA A 64 1.72 -2.59 -7.75
CA ALA A 64 3.04 -2.86 -8.33
C ALA A 64 3.35 -1.90 -9.50
N GLY A 65 2.39 -1.66 -10.40
CA GLY A 65 2.54 -0.68 -11.47
C GLY A 65 2.77 0.76 -10.98
N TRP A 66 2.17 1.16 -9.86
CA TRP A 66 2.45 2.46 -9.25
C TRP A 66 3.88 2.56 -8.71
N ILE A 67 4.42 1.46 -8.17
CA ILE A 67 5.81 1.38 -7.71
C ILE A 67 6.76 1.54 -8.89
N ASP A 68 6.50 0.86 -10.00
CA ASP A 68 7.27 1.00 -11.24
C ASP A 68 7.31 2.44 -11.74
N GLY A 69 6.13 3.08 -11.80
CA GLY A 69 6.00 4.47 -12.24
C GLY A 69 6.59 5.53 -11.29
N ALA A 70 6.97 5.18 -10.06
CA ALA A 70 7.47 6.11 -9.05
C ALA A 70 8.96 6.47 -9.20
N THR A 71 9.44 6.64 -10.43
CA THR A 71 10.84 7.01 -10.74
C THR A 71 11.14 8.48 -10.50
N THR A 72 10.13 9.34 -10.51
CA THR A 72 10.26 10.80 -10.31
C THR A 72 9.79 11.22 -8.91
N PRO A 73 10.23 12.40 -8.41
CA PRO A 73 9.71 12.94 -7.14
C PRO A 73 8.18 13.03 -7.11
N ASP A 74 7.56 13.42 -8.22
CA ASP A 74 6.11 13.58 -8.36
C ASP A 74 5.40 12.22 -8.40
N GLY A 75 6.00 11.25 -9.09
CA GLY A 75 5.56 9.86 -9.08
C GLY A 75 5.59 9.26 -7.69
N ARG A 76 6.66 9.52 -6.91
CA ARG A 76 6.78 9.09 -5.51
C ARG A 76 5.74 9.74 -4.59
N ARG A 77 5.48 11.05 -4.74
CA ARG A 77 4.38 11.70 -4.00
C ARG A 77 3.02 11.08 -4.34
N SER A 78 2.80 10.76 -5.61
CA SER A 78 1.56 10.11 -6.07
C SER A 78 1.44 8.68 -5.55
N LEU A 79 2.54 7.91 -5.51
CA LEU A 79 2.61 6.57 -4.92
C LEU A 79 2.21 6.61 -3.45
N ALA A 80 2.84 7.48 -2.64
CA ALA A 80 2.53 7.61 -1.22
C ALA A 80 1.04 7.90 -0.98
N ARG A 81 0.47 8.81 -1.78
CA ARG A 81 -0.95 9.16 -1.70
C ARG A 81 -1.87 8.00 -2.09
N ARG A 82 -1.57 7.28 -3.19
CA ARG A 82 -2.37 6.09 -3.60
C ARG A 82 -2.34 5.00 -2.54
N LEU A 83 -1.16 4.67 -2.01
CA LEU A 83 -1.03 3.69 -0.94
C LEU A 83 -1.81 4.11 0.31
N GLY A 84 -1.72 5.38 0.71
CA GLY A 84 -2.53 5.92 1.80
C GLY A 84 -4.04 5.80 1.53
N GLY A 85 -4.48 6.01 0.30
CA GLY A 85 -5.87 5.83 -0.10
C GLY A 85 -6.35 4.38 0.05
N VAL A 86 -5.54 3.43 -0.44
CA VAL A 86 -5.80 1.99 -0.30
C VAL A 86 -5.88 1.61 1.19
N LEU A 87 -4.92 2.03 2.00
CA LEU A 87 -4.83 1.66 3.42
C LEU A 87 -5.95 2.29 4.26
N ALA A 88 -6.34 3.53 3.93
CA ALA A 88 -7.49 4.18 4.56
C ALA A 88 -8.82 3.50 4.20
N ALA A 89 -8.93 2.94 2.99
CA ALA A 89 -10.17 2.37 2.48
C ALA A 89 -10.35 0.86 2.75
N ALA A 90 -9.26 0.09 2.71
CA ALA A 90 -9.27 -1.38 2.75
C ALA A 90 -8.54 -1.96 3.96
N GLY A 91 -8.42 -1.22 5.07
CA GLY A 91 -7.73 -1.69 6.29
C GLY A 91 -8.07 -3.13 6.70
N PRO A 92 -9.35 -3.53 6.81
CA PRO A 92 -9.73 -4.91 7.12
C PRO A 92 -9.48 -5.91 5.98
N LEU A 93 -9.63 -5.50 4.71
CA LEU A 93 -9.45 -6.37 3.55
C LEU A 93 -7.98 -6.73 3.32
N LEU A 94 -7.06 -5.80 3.58
CA LEU A 94 -5.63 -6.03 3.49
C LEU A 94 -5.11 -6.94 4.61
N GLN A 95 -5.79 -6.96 5.76
CA GLN A 95 -5.47 -7.87 6.87
C GLN A 95 -5.81 -9.33 6.55
N SER A 96 -6.69 -9.59 5.57
CA SER A 96 -7.19 -10.93 5.27
C SER A 96 -6.79 -11.47 3.89
N SER A 97 -6.09 -10.70 3.05
CA SER A 97 -5.83 -11.07 1.65
C SER A 97 -4.35 -11.03 1.28
N ALA A 98 -3.67 -12.17 1.45
CA ALA A 98 -2.31 -12.37 0.94
C ALA A 98 -2.23 -12.19 -0.59
N ALA A 99 -3.33 -12.43 -1.31
CA ALA A 99 -3.41 -12.25 -2.77
C ALA A 99 -3.28 -10.79 -3.21
N ALA A 100 -3.79 -9.83 -2.41
CA ALA A 100 -3.61 -8.40 -2.71
C ALA A 100 -2.16 -7.92 -2.48
N LEU A 101 -1.44 -8.57 -1.56
CA LEU A 101 -0.09 -8.18 -1.18
C LEU A 101 0.99 -8.85 -2.04
N SER A 102 0.73 -10.05 -2.57
CA SER A 102 1.75 -10.83 -3.30
C SER A 102 2.39 -10.07 -4.46
N PRO A 103 1.64 -9.44 -5.39
CA PRO A 103 2.27 -8.72 -6.50
C PRO A 103 3.12 -7.53 -6.06
N VAL A 104 2.76 -6.89 -4.94
CA VAL A 104 3.53 -5.76 -4.37
C VAL A 104 4.85 -6.26 -3.80
N LEU A 105 4.82 -7.37 -3.07
CA LEU A 105 5.99 -7.94 -2.42
C LEU A 105 6.96 -8.52 -3.45
N ASP A 106 6.45 -9.29 -4.42
CA ASP A 106 7.26 -9.81 -5.53
C ASP A 106 7.90 -8.67 -6.31
N ARG A 107 7.20 -7.53 -6.45
CA ARG A 107 7.76 -6.36 -7.13
C ARG A 107 8.88 -5.70 -6.33
N ILE A 108 8.71 -5.55 -5.03
CA ILE A 108 9.74 -4.99 -4.12
C ILE A 108 10.99 -5.88 -4.12
N ASP A 109 10.80 -7.20 -4.05
CA ASP A 109 11.90 -8.18 -4.08
C ASP A 109 12.69 -8.12 -5.39
N GLY A 110 12.04 -7.73 -6.49
CA GLY A 110 12.66 -7.54 -7.80
C GLY A 110 13.23 -6.14 -8.07
N LEU A 111 13.25 -5.22 -7.12
CA LEU A 111 13.88 -3.89 -7.31
C LEU A 111 15.38 -3.95 -7.01
N ALA A 112 16.18 -3.20 -7.78
CA ALA A 112 17.57 -2.97 -7.40
C ALA A 112 17.64 -2.08 -6.15
N ASP A 113 18.67 -2.25 -5.30
CA ASP A 113 18.82 -1.54 -4.03
C ASP A 113 18.59 -0.03 -4.13
N LYS A 114 19.22 0.61 -5.13
CA LYS A 114 19.06 2.05 -5.35
C LYS A 114 17.61 2.42 -5.67
N GLU A 115 16.96 1.64 -6.53
CA GLU A 115 15.58 1.89 -6.95
C GLU A 115 14.59 1.70 -5.80
N PHE A 116 14.87 0.71 -4.94
CA PHE A 116 14.15 0.50 -3.69
C PHE A 116 14.34 1.67 -2.73
N LEU A 117 15.59 2.05 -2.43
CA LEU A 117 15.92 3.15 -1.52
C LEU A 117 15.33 4.48 -1.99
N ASP A 118 15.33 4.75 -3.29
CA ASP A 118 14.72 5.96 -3.86
C ASP A 118 13.19 6.01 -3.62
N ARG A 119 12.51 4.86 -3.59
CA ARG A 119 11.05 4.73 -3.40
C ARG A 119 10.65 4.49 -1.95
N LEU A 120 11.57 4.05 -1.10
CA LEU A 120 11.35 3.68 0.29
C LEU A 120 10.63 4.77 1.12
N PRO A 121 10.96 6.08 1.00
CA PRO A 121 10.22 7.11 1.71
C PRO A 121 8.73 7.14 1.34
N ALA A 122 8.39 6.94 0.06
CA ALA A 122 7.01 6.94 -0.40
C ALA A 122 6.26 5.66 0.02
N LEU A 123 6.94 4.51 -0.03
CA LEU A 123 6.39 3.24 0.48
C LEU A 123 6.06 3.34 1.96
N ARG A 124 6.95 3.94 2.77
CA ARG A 124 6.72 4.18 4.21
C ARG A 124 5.61 5.18 4.46
N ALA A 125 5.62 6.32 3.77
CA ALA A 125 4.64 7.39 3.95
C ALA A 125 3.20 6.94 3.66
N GLY A 126 3.01 5.92 2.80
CA GLY A 126 1.70 5.32 2.58
C GLY A 126 1.06 4.79 3.87
N PHE A 127 1.85 4.35 4.85
CA PHE A 127 1.39 3.78 6.12
C PHE A 127 1.09 4.82 7.20
N ASP A 128 1.44 6.08 7.00
CA ASP A 128 1.24 7.15 8.00
C ASP A 128 -0.25 7.41 8.30
N VAL A 129 -1.15 6.98 7.40
CA VAL A 129 -2.60 7.13 7.57
C VAL A 129 -3.22 6.04 8.47
N LEU A 130 -2.49 4.97 8.77
CA LEU A 130 -2.99 3.88 9.58
C LEU A 130 -2.92 4.24 11.07
N ALA A 131 -4.02 3.97 11.79
CA ALA A 131 -3.96 3.95 13.25
C ALA A 131 -2.99 2.85 13.73
N PRO A 132 -2.29 3.04 14.87
CA PRO A 132 -1.30 2.08 15.35
C PRO A 132 -1.79 0.63 15.37
N ALA A 133 -2.97 0.37 15.94
CA ALA A 133 -3.53 -0.98 15.99
C ALA A 133 -3.86 -1.59 14.61
N ALA A 134 -4.16 -0.77 13.59
CA ALA A 134 -4.38 -1.26 12.24
C ALA A 134 -3.06 -1.60 11.54
N ARG A 135 -1.99 -0.86 11.87
CA ARG A 135 -0.63 -1.14 11.43
C ARG A 135 -0.14 -2.46 12.02
N ASP A 136 -0.32 -2.67 13.32
CA ASP A 136 0.11 -3.91 13.99
C ASP A 136 -0.53 -5.14 13.34
N ARG A 137 -1.86 -5.12 13.14
CA ARG A 137 -2.57 -6.21 12.45
C ARG A 137 -2.07 -6.46 11.02
N MET A 138 -1.68 -5.41 10.31
CA MET A 138 -1.12 -5.55 8.96
C MET A 138 0.29 -6.15 9.00
N LEU A 139 1.10 -5.77 9.99
CA LEU A 139 2.42 -6.37 10.21
C LEU A 139 2.30 -7.85 10.58
N ASP A 140 1.30 -8.24 11.37
CA ASP A 140 1.02 -9.64 11.68
C ASP A 140 0.72 -10.43 10.40
N ALA A 141 -0.19 -9.91 9.54
CA ALA A 141 -0.53 -10.56 8.27
C ALA A 141 0.66 -10.66 7.29
N VAL A 142 1.53 -9.65 7.26
CA VAL A 142 2.77 -9.68 6.47
C VAL A 142 3.77 -10.69 7.04
N THR A 143 3.89 -10.76 8.37
CA THR A 143 4.78 -11.69 9.07
C THR A 143 4.34 -13.14 8.87
N GLU A 144 3.04 -13.43 8.98
CA GLU A 144 2.48 -14.74 8.67
C GLU A 144 2.82 -15.19 7.24
N ARG A 145 2.79 -14.26 6.28
CA ARG A 145 3.14 -14.54 4.88
C ARG A 145 4.64 -14.73 4.66
N LEU A 146 5.47 -13.89 5.26
CA LEU A 146 6.94 -13.97 5.14
C LEU A 146 7.52 -15.14 5.94
N GLY A 147 6.73 -15.71 6.87
CA GLY A 147 7.13 -16.76 7.79
C GLY A 147 7.82 -16.21 9.04
N ASP A 148 7.78 -16.99 10.12
CA ASP A 148 8.29 -16.66 11.47
C ASP A 148 9.79 -16.36 11.57
N ARG A 149 10.53 -16.43 10.45
CA ARG A 149 11.97 -16.25 10.41
C ARG A 149 12.37 -15.52 9.14
N LEU A 150 12.21 -14.20 9.15
CA LEU A 150 13.24 -13.38 8.52
C LEU A 150 14.56 -13.84 9.12
N ASP A 151 15.43 -14.44 8.30
CA ASP A 151 16.80 -14.68 8.71
C ASP A 151 17.44 -13.29 8.89
N LEU A 152 17.43 -12.80 10.13
CA LEU A 152 18.06 -11.54 10.50
C LEU A 152 19.59 -11.69 10.58
N SER A 153 20.14 -12.87 10.25
CA SER A 153 21.57 -13.00 10.04
C SER A 153 21.93 -12.36 8.71
N LEU A 154 22.71 -11.29 8.79
CA LEU A 154 23.32 -10.69 7.63
C LEU A 154 24.59 -11.49 7.32
N ASP A 155 24.62 -12.18 6.19
CA ASP A 155 25.84 -12.80 5.67
C ASP A 155 26.75 -11.72 5.07
N ALA A 156 27.36 -10.93 5.96
CA ALA A 156 28.23 -9.81 5.61
C ALA A 156 29.44 -9.76 6.55
N PRO A 157 30.61 -9.29 6.07
CA PRO A 157 31.80 -9.14 6.91
C PRO A 157 31.51 -8.22 8.12
N PRO A 158 32.03 -8.52 9.32
CA PRO A 158 31.80 -7.70 10.52
C PRO A 158 32.15 -6.21 10.35
N ALA A 159 33.15 -5.90 9.54
CA ALA A 159 33.54 -4.52 9.24
C ALA A 159 32.45 -3.76 8.46
N LEU A 160 31.74 -4.44 7.55
CA LEU A 160 30.63 -3.85 6.79
C LEU A 160 29.40 -3.64 7.68
N LEU A 161 29.12 -4.60 8.56
CA LEU A 161 28.06 -4.47 9.57
C LEU A 161 28.31 -3.29 10.52
N ALA A 162 29.55 -3.11 10.97
CA ALA A 162 29.93 -1.96 11.81
C ALA A 162 29.75 -0.63 11.07
N LEU A 163 30.05 -0.59 9.77
CA LEU A 163 29.86 0.59 8.94
C LEU A 163 28.37 0.96 8.79
N TRP A 164 27.52 -0.03 8.51
CA TRP A 164 26.07 0.18 8.41
C TRP A 164 25.46 0.60 9.75
N ALA A 165 25.85 -0.04 10.85
CA ALA A 165 25.38 0.34 12.19
C ALA A 165 25.78 1.78 12.56
N ALA A 166 26.99 2.21 12.18
CA ALA A 166 27.42 3.60 12.39
C ALA A 166 26.64 4.59 11.51
N ALA A 167 26.34 4.22 10.26
CA ALA A 167 25.52 5.03 9.36
C ALA A 167 24.08 5.16 9.87
N ASP A 168 23.49 4.07 10.37
CA ASP A 168 22.14 4.07 10.98
C ASP A 168 22.11 4.96 12.23
N ALA A 169 23.09 4.84 13.11
CA ALA A 169 23.20 5.69 14.30
C ALA A 169 23.35 7.18 13.94
N ALA A 170 24.11 7.49 12.88
CA ALA A 170 24.26 8.85 12.39
C ALA A 170 22.97 9.40 11.74
N GLY A 171 22.15 8.54 11.14
CA GLY A 171 20.86 8.92 10.55
C GLY A 171 19.71 9.08 11.55
N ALA A 172 19.87 8.61 12.79
CA ALA A 172 18.87 8.70 13.85
C ALA A 172 19.00 9.97 14.73
N ALA A 173 20.06 10.78 14.53
CA ALA A 173 20.35 12.03 15.25
C ALA A 173 19.88 13.26 14.46
#